data_AF-A0A975E232-F1
#
_entry.id   AF-A0A975E232-F1
#
_cell.length_a   1.000
_cell.length_b   1.000
_cell.length_c   1.000
_cell.angle_alpha   90.00
_cell.angle_beta   90.00
_cell.angle_gamma   90.00
#
_symmetry.space_group_name_H-M   'P 1'
#
loop_
_entity.id
_entity.type
_entity.pdbx_description
1 polymer ?
#
loop_
_entity_poly.entity_id
_entity_poly.type
_entity_poly.pdbx_seq_one_letter_code
_entity_poly.pdbx_strand_id
1 'polypeptide(L)'
;MRRDRAPTLYSLDERDGRVAVHAMADRSTSGLRCDVDIDPQATPWLSWEWRVDQVPDGASVEDDDRDDSPARVVVAFDGDVSTLSLRDRLFRDTVELFTGTTLPFATLMYVWDGQAPPERVVAYPRTARVQYLVVESGAERAGRWLGYRRNVLADYRRVFGGEPGRIRHVGLLADTDDLKVRTDSWFANLAFSAA
;
A
#
# COMPACT_ATOMS: atom_id res chain seq x y z
N MET A 1 0.57 -14.92 -8.33
CA MET A 1 1.47 -15.10 -7.17
C MET A 1 2.70 -15.88 -7.64
N ARG A 2 3.89 -15.28 -7.61
CA ARG A 2 5.15 -15.95 -7.99
C ARG A 2 5.46 -17.02 -6.92
N ARG A 3 5.60 -18.29 -7.33
CA ARG A 3 5.73 -19.46 -6.42
C ARG A 3 7.17 -19.72 -5.94
N ASP A 4 8.13 -18.91 -6.40
CA ASP A 4 9.58 -19.08 -6.22
C ASP A 4 10.19 -18.24 -5.09
N ARG A 5 9.40 -17.40 -4.40
CA ARG A 5 9.87 -16.54 -3.30
C ARG A 5 9.16 -16.87 -1.99
N ALA A 6 9.89 -16.80 -0.87
CA ALA A 6 9.32 -16.97 0.47
C ALA A 6 8.31 -15.84 0.72
N PRO A 7 7.15 -16.09 1.35
CA PRO A 7 6.20 -15.03 1.68
C PRO A 7 6.68 -14.19 2.86
N THR A 8 6.19 -12.94 2.91
CA THR A 8 6.36 -12.01 4.03
C THR A 8 5.63 -12.61 5.22
N LEU A 9 6.35 -12.79 6.32
CA LEU A 9 5.77 -13.37 7.52
C LEU A 9 5.07 -12.27 8.30
N TYR A 10 3.79 -12.47 8.58
CA TYR A 10 2.99 -11.59 9.41
C TYR A 10 2.69 -12.27 10.75
N SER A 11 2.98 -11.58 11.85
CA SER A 11 2.69 -12.03 13.21
C SER A 11 2.22 -10.86 14.07
N LEU A 12 1.48 -11.16 15.13
CA LEU A 12 1.28 -10.19 16.21
C LEU A 12 2.55 -10.16 17.07
N ASP A 13 3.02 -8.96 17.37
CA ASP A 13 4.20 -8.69 18.17
C ASP A 13 3.96 -7.49 19.09
N GLU A 14 4.74 -7.38 20.17
CA GLU A 14 4.77 -6.20 21.02
C GLU A 14 6.09 -5.46 20.84
N ARG A 15 6.02 -4.25 20.28
CA ARG A 15 7.19 -3.42 19.97
C ARG A 15 7.08 -2.07 20.66
N ASP A 16 8.02 -1.78 21.55
CA ASP A 16 8.03 -0.58 22.42
C ASP A 16 6.73 -0.39 23.22
N GLY A 17 6.16 -1.48 23.76
CA GLY A 17 4.92 -1.44 24.53
C GLY A 17 3.66 -1.22 23.68
N ARG A 18 3.74 -1.44 22.36
CA ARG A 18 2.59 -1.39 21.44
C ARG A 18 2.39 -2.76 20.79
N VAL A 19 1.17 -3.29 20.90
CA VAL A 19 0.76 -4.47 20.13
C VAL A 19 0.56 -4.06 18.67
N ALA A 20 1.23 -4.76 17.77
CA ALA A 20 1.27 -4.43 16.35
C ALA A 20 1.32 -5.69 15.49
N VAL A 21 0.93 -5.55 14.22
CA VAL A 21 1.22 -6.53 13.19
C VAL A 21 2.65 -6.29 12.73
N HIS A 22 3.55 -7.23 13.03
CA HIS A 22 4.90 -7.28 12.52
C HIS A 22 4.92 -7.96 11.15
N ALA A 23 5.48 -7.27 10.17
CA ALA A 23 5.77 -7.76 8.83
C ALA A 23 7.28 -7.94 8.71
N MET A 24 7.71 -9.20 8.56
CA MET A 24 9.09 -9.55 8.27
C MET A 24 9.21 -9.91 6.79
N ALA A 25 9.81 -9.00 6.02
CA ALA A 25 10.04 -9.18 4.58
C ALA A 25 11.51 -9.58 4.33
N ASP A 26 11.71 -10.80 3.82
CA ASP A 26 13.01 -11.30 3.32
C ASP A 26 12.84 -11.72 1.86
N ARG A 27 13.15 -10.80 0.94
CA ARG A 27 13.04 -11.00 -0.53
C ARG A 27 11.61 -11.38 -0.98
N SER A 28 10.61 -10.71 -0.42
CA SER A 28 9.21 -11.09 -0.55
C SER A 28 8.27 -9.93 -0.83
N THR A 29 7.35 -10.15 -1.76
CA THR A 29 6.16 -9.33 -2.02
C THR A 29 4.89 -10.14 -1.69
N SER A 30 4.51 -10.18 -0.42
CA SER A 30 3.18 -10.70 -0.04
C SER A 30 2.51 -9.78 0.97
N GLY A 31 1.24 -9.46 0.74
CA GLY A 31 0.45 -8.58 1.61
C GLY A 31 -0.46 -9.34 2.55
N LEU A 32 -0.65 -8.81 3.76
CA LEU A 32 -1.77 -9.18 4.61
C LEU A 32 -2.99 -8.37 4.16
N ARG A 33 -4.07 -9.04 3.75
CA ARG A 33 -5.30 -8.41 3.27
C ARG A 33 -6.46 -8.70 4.21
N CYS A 34 -7.28 -7.69 4.44
CA CYS A 34 -8.57 -7.77 5.10
C CYS A 34 -9.69 -7.34 4.12
N ASP A 35 -10.74 -8.15 4.02
CA ASP A 35 -11.95 -7.79 3.28
C ASP A 35 -12.83 -6.89 4.16
N VAL A 36 -13.28 -5.78 3.58
CA VAL A 36 -14.08 -4.75 4.24
C VAL A 36 -15.19 -4.29 3.31
N ASP A 37 -16.15 -3.53 3.84
CA ASP A 37 -17.18 -2.90 3.01
C ASP A 37 -17.48 -1.49 3.53
N ILE A 38 -16.61 -0.54 3.17
CA ILE A 38 -16.60 0.81 3.75
C ILE A 38 -17.06 1.83 2.70
N ASP A 39 -17.96 2.73 3.11
CA ASP A 39 -18.35 3.89 2.30
C ASP A 39 -17.39 5.06 2.57
N PRO A 40 -16.51 5.43 1.63
CA PRO A 40 -15.59 6.54 1.85
C PRO A 40 -16.29 7.89 1.96
N GLN A 41 -17.56 8.02 1.55
CA GLN A 41 -18.32 9.26 1.77
C GLN A 41 -18.79 9.42 3.21
N ALA A 42 -19.10 8.31 3.89
CA ALA A 42 -19.54 8.32 5.28
C ALA A 42 -18.37 8.24 6.28
N THR A 43 -17.33 7.47 5.96
CA THR A 43 -16.16 7.25 6.82
C THR A 43 -14.85 7.50 6.05
N PRO A 44 -14.51 8.77 5.76
CA PRO A 44 -13.40 9.10 4.88
C PRO A 44 -12.04 9.04 5.56
N TRP A 45 -11.98 9.05 6.89
CA TRP A 45 -10.72 9.18 7.62
C TRP A 45 -10.11 7.83 7.89
N LEU A 46 -8.92 7.58 7.35
CA LEU A 46 -8.07 6.45 7.68
C LEU A 46 -6.95 6.93 8.61
N SER A 47 -6.84 6.29 9.78
CA SER A 47 -5.70 6.46 10.68
C SER A 47 -4.93 5.17 10.78
N TRP A 48 -3.61 5.26 10.93
CA TRP A 48 -2.75 4.13 11.24
C TRP A 48 -1.46 4.64 11.89
N GLU A 49 -0.72 3.71 12.47
CA GLU A 49 0.63 3.94 12.92
C GLU A 49 1.54 2.88 12.30
N TRP A 50 2.77 3.28 12.00
CA TRP A 50 3.79 2.32 11.65
C TRP A 50 5.12 2.64 12.31
N ARG A 51 5.97 1.63 12.38
CA ARG A 51 7.40 1.76 12.68
C ARG A 51 8.15 0.95 11.64
N VAL A 52 9.17 1.55 11.06
CA VAL A 52 10.11 0.89 10.16
C VAL A 52 11.48 0.98 10.82
N ASP A 53 12.18 -0.14 10.97
CA ASP A 53 13.51 -0.12 11.61
C ASP A 53 14.58 0.45 10.68
N GLN A 54 14.50 0.19 9.37
CA GLN A 54 15.46 0.68 8.38
C GLN A 54 14.75 0.98 7.05
N VAL A 55 15.17 2.05 6.40
CA VAL A 55 14.77 2.37 5.02
C VAL A 55 15.96 2.05 4.13
N PRO A 56 15.84 1.13 3.17
CA PRO A 56 16.97 0.77 2.32
C PRO A 56 17.49 1.97 1.51
N ASP A 57 18.81 2.08 1.40
CA ASP A 57 19.46 3.16 0.65
C ASP A 57 19.11 3.08 -0.84
N GLY A 58 18.59 4.17 -1.40
CA GLY A 58 18.22 4.27 -2.81
C GLY A 58 16.91 3.58 -3.20
N ALA A 59 16.14 3.05 -2.23
CA ALA A 59 14.77 2.59 -2.44
C ALA A 59 13.88 3.75 -2.91
N SER A 60 13.14 3.55 -3.99
CA SER A 60 12.14 4.51 -4.42
C SER A 60 11.09 3.89 -5.31
N VAL A 61 9.81 4.16 -5.00
CA VAL A 61 8.66 3.75 -5.82
C VAL A 61 8.62 4.44 -7.19
N GLU A 62 9.50 5.43 -7.45
CA GLU A 62 9.66 6.07 -8.77
C GLU A 62 10.54 5.27 -9.74
N ASP A 63 11.30 4.28 -9.25
CA ASP A 63 12.19 3.44 -10.03
C ASP A 63 11.69 1.98 -10.00
N ASP A 64 11.22 1.47 -11.14
CA ASP A 64 10.66 0.09 -11.26
C ASP A 64 11.68 -1.00 -10.92
N ASP A 65 12.99 -0.70 -11.02
CA ASP A 65 14.06 -1.62 -10.64
C ASP A 65 14.44 -1.52 -9.13
N ARG A 66 13.82 -0.58 -8.40
CA ARG A 66 14.07 -0.29 -6.98
C ARG A 66 12.78 0.05 -6.22
N ASP A 67 11.63 -0.50 -6.64
CA ASP A 67 10.31 -0.26 -6.05
C ASP A 67 10.17 -1.03 -4.72
N ASP A 68 11.16 -0.85 -3.85
CA ASP A 68 11.15 -1.29 -2.47
C ASP A 68 10.55 -0.18 -1.62
N SER A 69 9.60 -0.55 -0.77
CA SER A 69 9.09 0.34 0.25
C SER A 69 8.89 -0.45 1.52
N PRO A 70 9.56 -0.06 2.61
CA PRO A 70 9.55 -0.84 3.84
C PRO A 70 8.16 -0.95 4.48
N ALA A 71 7.25 -0.01 4.19
CA ALA A 71 5.87 -0.09 4.66
C ALA A 71 4.89 0.52 3.66
N ARG A 72 3.83 -0.22 3.35
CA ARG A 72 2.70 0.23 2.55
C ARG A 72 1.38 -0.09 3.26
N VAL A 73 0.48 0.89 3.31
CA VAL A 73 -0.94 0.68 3.63
C VAL A 73 -1.73 0.77 2.34
N VAL A 74 -2.46 -0.30 2.00
CA VAL A 74 -3.15 -0.46 0.72
C VAL A 74 -4.64 -0.32 0.91
N VAL A 75 -5.29 0.49 0.08
CA VAL A 75 -6.74 0.67 0.04
C VAL A 75 -7.23 0.38 -1.37
N ALA A 76 -8.10 -0.63 -1.50
CA ALA A 76 -8.67 -1.05 -2.77
C ALA A 76 -10.14 -0.64 -2.87
N PHE A 77 -10.48 0.02 -3.97
CA PHE A 77 -11.81 0.55 -4.26
C PHE A 77 -12.49 -0.29 -5.34
N ASP A 78 -13.80 -0.49 -5.20
CA ASP A 78 -14.64 -0.89 -6.31
C ASP A 78 -15.02 0.32 -7.19
N GLY A 79 -15.70 0.03 -8.31
CA GLY A 79 -16.16 1.04 -9.25
C GLY A 79 -16.62 0.42 -10.56
N ASP A 80 -17.11 1.28 -11.45
CA ASP A 80 -17.65 0.85 -12.74
C ASP A 80 -16.53 0.60 -13.75
N VAL A 81 -16.19 -0.68 -13.94
CA VAL A 81 -15.16 -1.14 -14.89
C VAL A 81 -15.43 -0.65 -16.32
N SER A 82 -16.67 -0.37 -16.71
CA SER A 82 -16.98 0.13 -18.05
C SER A 82 -16.41 1.53 -18.32
N THR A 83 -16.17 2.30 -17.26
CA THR A 83 -15.56 3.65 -17.33
C THR A 83 -14.04 3.60 -17.49
N LEU A 84 -13.41 2.44 -17.31
CA LEU A 84 -11.97 2.29 -17.49
C LEU A 84 -11.57 2.41 -18.97
N SER A 85 -10.36 2.93 -19.17
CA SER A 85 -9.72 2.94 -20.49
C SER A 85 -9.64 1.51 -21.05
N LEU A 86 -9.66 1.38 -22.38
CA LEU A 86 -9.54 0.06 -23.02
C LEU A 86 -8.25 -0.66 -22.60
N ARG A 87 -7.15 0.09 -22.43
CA ARG A 87 -5.87 -0.45 -21.97
C ARG A 87 -5.98 -1.04 -20.56
N ASP A 88 -6.59 -0.33 -19.62
CA ASP A 88 -6.71 -0.81 -18.23
C ASP A 88 -7.65 -2.02 -18.14
N ARG A 89 -8.74 -2.04 -18.92
CA ARG A 89 -9.62 -3.21 -19.02
C ARG A 89 -8.88 -4.44 -19.53
N LEU A 90 -8.14 -4.31 -20.64
CA LEU A 90 -7.36 -5.41 -21.20
C LEU A 90 -6.28 -5.90 -20.23
N PHE A 91 -5.61 -4.98 -19.51
CA PHE A 91 -4.62 -5.35 -18.49
C PHE A 91 -5.28 -6.13 -17.35
N ARG A 92 -6.41 -5.66 -16.82
CA ARG A 92 -7.20 -6.33 -15.79
C ARG A 92 -7.63 -7.73 -16.22
N ASP A 93 -8.24 -7.86 -17.39
CA ASP A 93 -8.74 -9.14 -17.91
C ASP A 93 -7.59 -10.13 -18.14
N THR A 94 -6.43 -9.64 -18.60
CA THR A 94 -5.22 -10.45 -18.74
C THR A 94 -4.74 -10.96 -17.38
N VAL A 95 -4.65 -10.10 -16.36
CA VAL A 95 -4.24 -10.51 -15.00
C VAL A 95 -5.21 -11.56 -14.44
N GLU A 96 -6.51 -11.36 -14.60
CA GLU A 96 -7.53 -12.30 -14.16
C GLU A 96 -7.41 -13.66 -14.87
N LEU A 97 -7.26 -13.67 -16.19
CA LEU A 97 -7.13 -14.90 -16.98
C LEU A 97 -5.91 -15.74 -16.58
N PHE A 98 -4.76 -15.11 -16.33
CA PHE A 98 -3.51 -15.82 -16.04
C PHE A 98 -3.30 -16.13 -14.56
N THR A 99 -3.90 -15.37 -13.64
CA THR A 99 -3.68 -15.52 -12.19
C THR A 99 -4.90 -15.99 -11.42
N GLY A 100 -6.10 -15.97 -12.01
CA GLY A 100 -7.37 -16.20 -11.34
C GLY A 100 -7.75 -15.10 -10.35
N THR A 101 -7.01 -13.98 -10.32
CA THR A 101 -7.23 -12.86 -9.39
C THR A 101 -7.76 -11.65 -10.14
N THR A 102 -8.95 -11.20 -9.76
CA THR A 102 -9.56 -9.98 -10.30
C THR A 102 -8.89 -8.75 -9.67
N LEU A 103 -8.35 -7.85 -10.50
CA LEU A 103 -7.83 -6.58 -9.99
C LEU A 103 -8.97 -5.64 -9.55
N PRO A 104 -8.80 -4.93 -8.41
CA PRO A 104 -9.72 -3.88 -8.00
C PRO A 104 -9.86 -2.78 -9.07
N PHE A 105 -10.94 -1.99 -8.97
CA PHE A 105 -11.15 -0.87 -9.89
C PHE A 105 -10.07 0.20 -9.72
N ALA A 106 -9.69 0.52 -8.47
CA ALA A 106 -8.55 1.36 -8.14
C ALA A 106 -7.86 0.85 -6.88
N THR A 107 -6.56 1.10 -6.75
CA THR A 107 -5.80 0.80 -5.55
C THR A 107 -4.89 1.98 -5.21
N LEU A 108 -5.10 2.57 -4.05
CA LEU A 108 -4.24 3.60 -3.48
C LEU A 108 -3.32 2.97 -2.43
N MET A 109 -2.03 3.20 -2.54
CA MET A 109 -1.04 2.72 -1.58
C MET A 109 -0.38 3.91 -0.90
N TYR A 110 -0.52 4.03 0.42
CA TYR A 110 0.26 4.97 1.21
C TYR A 110 1.61 4.34 1.53
N VAL A 111 2.71 4.99 1.13
CA VAL A 111 4.04 4.38 1.16
C VAL A 111 5.04 5.22 1.96
N TRP A 112 5.98 4.53 2.61
CA TRP A 112 7.22 5.12 3.10
C TRP A 112 8.28 4.95 2.00
N ASP A 113 8.73 6.04 1.41
CA ASP A 113 9.73 6.01 0.34
C ASP A 113 11.15 6.29 0.85
N GLY A 114 12.19 5.87 0.13
CA GLY A 114 13.56 6.21 0.49
C GLY A 114 14.03 7.58 0.00
N GLN A 115 13.43 8.12 -1.07
CA GLN A 115 13.96 9.27 -1.82
C GLN A 115 12.88 10.30 -2.18
N ALA A 116 11.73 9.86 -2.68
CA ALA A 116 10.65 10.71 -3.13
C ALA A 116 10.05 11.48 -1.93
N PRO A 117 9.74 12.77 -2.08
CA PRO A 117 9.24 13.57 -0.97
C PRO A 117 7.78 13.20 -0.61
N PRO A 118 7.33 13.44 0.64
CA PRO A 118 5.93 13.30 1.02
C PRO A 118 4.97 14.09 0.10
N GLU A 119 3.73 13.62 -0.04
CA GLU A 119 2.68 14.07 -0.96
C GLU A 119 2.90 13.76 -2.45
N ARG A 120 4.07 13.22 -2.81
CA ARG A 120 4.35 12.75 -4.16
C ARG A 120 3.42 11.59 -4.53
N VAL A 121 2.84 11.67 -5.73
CA VAL A 121 2.01 10.62 -6.32
C VAL A 121 2.78 10.00 -7.47
N VAL A 122 2.85 8.67 -7.48
CA VAL A 122 3.58 7.88 -8.47
C VAL A 122 2.68 6.77 -8.97
N ALA A 123 2.52 6.66 -10.29
CA ALA A 123 1.73 5.60 -10.89
C ALA A 123 2.54 4.31 -10.98
N TYR A 124 1.91 3.16 -10.70
CA TYR A 124 2.55 1.88 -10.96
C TYR A 124 2.83 1.73 -12.46
N PRO A 125 4.04 1.30 -12.90
CA PRO A 125 4.44 1.34 -14.31
C PRO A 125 3.52 0.59 -15.27
N ARG A 126 2.82 -0.45 -14.79
CA ARG A 126 1.95 -1.29 -15.63
C ARG A 126 0.51 -0.79 -15.72
N THR A 127 0.05 0.01 -14.76
CA THR A 127 -1.31 0.58 -14.78
C THR A 127 -1.43 1.79 -13.86
N ALA A 128 -2.10 2.83 -14.35
CA ALA A 128 -2.44 4.00 -13.55
C ALA A 128 -3.57 3.74 -12.55
N ARG A 129 -4.16 2.54 -12.52
CA ARG A 129 -5.18 2.14 -11.52
C ARG A 129 -4.57 1.71 -10.19
N VAL A 130 -3.26 1.54 -10.14
CA VAL A 130 -2.49 1.40 -8.91
C VAL A 130 -1.62 2.65 -8.76
N GLN A 131 -1.75 3.34 -7.63
CA GLN A 131 -1.07 4.60 -7.37
C GLN A 131 -0.42 4.56 -5.99
N TYR A 132 0.82 4.98 -5.93
CA TYR A 132 1.56 5.22 -4.70
C TYR A 132 1.40 6.68 -4.28
N LEU A 133 1.12 6.91 -3.02
CA LEU A 133 1.14 8.21 -2.37
C LEU A 133 2.15 8.17 -1.23
N VAL A 134 3.24 8.89 -1.40
CA VAL A 134 4.30 8.99 -0.40
C VAL A 134 3.76 9.78 0.80
N VAL A 135 3.77 9.16 1.97
CA VAL A 135 3.37 9.80 3.25
C VAL A 135 4.56 10.04 4.16
N GLU A 136 5.67 9.35 3.91
CA GLU A 136 6.91 9.43 4.66
C GLU A 136 8.08 9.18 3.72
N SER A 137 9.22 9.81 4.01
CA SER A 137 10.42 9.71 3.17
C SER A 137 11.71 9.67 3.98
N GLY A 138 12.65 8.86 3.51
CA GLY A 138 14.02 8.81 4.02
C GLY A 138 14.16 8.11 5.38
N ALA A 139 15.41 7.99 5.83
CA ALA A 139 15.77 7.21 7.02
C ALA A 139 15.74 8.00 8.34
N GLU A 140 15.57 9.33 8.31
CA GLU A 140 15.72 10.20 9.50
C GLU A 140 14.78 9.83 10.65
N ARG A 141 13.59 9.34 10.32
CA ARG A 141 12.54 8.96 11.28
C ARG A 141 12.41 7.45 11.48
N ALA A 142 13.31 6.66 10.89
CA ALA A 142 13.37 5.22 11.12
C ALA A 142 13.64 4.89 12.61
N GLY A 143 13.19 3.71 13.04
CA GLY A 143 13.28 3.24 14.43
C GLY A 143 12.28 3.90 15.39
N ARG A 144 11.29 4.65 14.87
CA ARG A 144 10.27 5.34 15.68
C ARG A 144 8.87 4.97 15.22
N TRP A 145 7.94 4.99 16.16
CA TRP A 145 6.51 4.94 15.87
C TRP A 145 6.02 6.27 15.33
N LEU A 146 5.37 6.24 14.18
CA LEU A 146 4.81 7.41 13.52
C LEU A 146 3.33 7.16 13.23
N GLY A 147 2.50 8.16 13.54
CA GLY A 147 1.06 8.12 13.32
C GLY A 147 0.63 8.99 12.14
N TYR A 148 -0.28 8.48 11.34
CA TYR A 148 -0.82 9.13 10.16
C TYR A 148 -2.34 9.14 10.20
N ARG A 149 -2.89 10.20 9.62
CA ARG A 149 -4.33 10.35 9.41
C ARG A 149 -4.57 10.99 8.05
N ARG A 150 -5.32 10.31 7.20
CA ARG A 150 -5.61 10.73 5.82
C ARG A 150 -7.09 10.73 5.54
N ASN A 151 -7.54 11.69 4.75
CA ASN A 151 -8.87 11.66 4.17
C ASN A 151 -8.79 10.90 2.84
N VAL A 152 -9.15 9.62 2.88
CA VAL A 152 -9.03 8.68 1.76
C VAL A 152 -9.90 9.09 0.58
N LEU A 153 -11.07 9.68 0.85
CA LEU A 153 -11.94 10.21 -0.20
C LEU A 153 -11.27 11.38 -0.95
N ALA A 154 -10.68 12.32 -0.22
CA ALA A 154 -9.98 13.46 -0.81
C ALA A 154 -8.73 13.00 -1.57
N ASP A 155 -7.97 12.06 -1.01
CA ASP A 155 -6.80 11.48 -1.67
C ASP A 155 -7.18 10.75 -2.95
N TYR A 156 -8.26 9.95 -2.94
CA TYR A 156 -8.75 9.28 -4.14
C TYR A 156 -9.10 10.29 -5.24
N ARG A 157 -9.89 11.32 -4.90
CA ARG A 157 -10.27 12.38 -5.84
C ARG A 157 -9.06 13.07 -6.45
N ARG A 158 -8.04 13.35 -5.64
CA ARG A 158 -6.79 13.98 -6.08
C ARG A 158 -6.00 13.07 -7.03
N VAL A 159 -5.91 11.78 -6.71
CA VAL A 159 -5.02 10.84 -7.39
C VAL A 159 -5.64 10.25 -8.65
N PHE A 160 -6.90 9.83 -8.59
CA PHE A 160 -7.58 9.14 -9.71
C PHE A 160 -8.56 10.03 -10.47
N GLY A 161 -8.98 11.15 -9.87
CA GLY A 161 -10.13 11.90 -10.34
C GLY A 161 -11.46 11.19 -10.09
N GLY A 162 -12.55 11.94 -10.21
CA GLY A 162 -13.91 11.42 -10.03
C GLY A 162 -14.20 10.95 -8.60
N GLU A 163 -15.28 10.18 -8.46
CA GLU A 163 -15.73 9.65 -7.17
C GLU A 163 -15.30 8.19 -7.01
N PRO A 164 -14.82 7.78 -5.82
CA PRO A 164 -14.56 6.38 -5.54
C PRO A 164 -15.86 5.60 -5.38
N GLY A 165 -15.79 4.30 -5.68
CA GLY A 165 -16.74 3.34 -5.14
C GLY A 165 -16.44 2.99 -3.68
N ARG A 166 -17.02 1.89 -3.20
CA ARG A 166 -16.81 1.38 -1.84
C ARG A 166 -15.39 0.83 -1.71
N ILE A 167 -14.80 0.98 -0.52
CA ILE A 167 -13.54 0.33 -0.18
C ILE A 167 -13.87 -1.13 0.15
N ARG A 168 -13.27 -2.05 -0.60
CA ARG A 168 -13.50 -3.50 -0.47
C ARG A 168 -12.39 -4.23 0.23
N HIS A 169 -11.16 -3.73 0.12
CA HIS A 169 -10.01 -4.34 0.75
C HIS A 169 -9.10 -3.29 1.36
N VAL A 170 -8.54 -3.64 2.51
CA VAL A 170 -7.43 -2.91 3.11
C VAL A 170 -6.32 -3.90 3.37
N GLY A 171 -5.07 -3.49 3.16
CA GLY A 171 -3.94 -4.37 3.32
C GLY A 171 -2.71 -3.68 3.88
N LEU A 172 -1.82 -4.50 4.43
CA LEU A 172 -0.49 -4.12 4.88
C LEU A 172 0.51 -4.87 4.03
N LEU A 173 1.47 -4.14 3.46
CA LEU A 173 2.56 -4.72 2.69
C LEU A 173 3.87 -4.15 3.22
N ALA A 174 4.88 -5.00 3.31
CA ALA A 174 6.27 -4.60 3.39
C ALA A 174 6.95 -5.21 2.17
N ASP A 175 7.64 -4.36 1.39
CA ASP A 175 8.26 -4.76 0.14
C ASP A 175 9.78 -4.53 0.22
N THR A 176 10.53 -5.61 0.01
CA THR A 176 12.00 -5.63 0.10
C THR A 176 12.64 -6.51 -0.97
N ASP A 177 11.88 -6.81 -2.03
CA ASP A 177 12.25 -7.85 -2.96
C ASP A 177 13.31 -7.41 -3.99
N ASP A 178 13.48 -6.11 -4.22
CA ASP A 178 14.42 -5.57 -5.19
C ASP A 178 15.82 -5.33 -4.60
N LEU A 179 15.91 -4.80 -3.38
CA LEU A 179 17.20 -4.50 -2.71
C LEU A 179 17.73 -5.67 -1.88
N LYS A 180 16.93 -6.73 -1.68
CA LYS A 180 17.32 -7.98 -0.98
C LYS A 180 17.82 -7.76 0.44
N VAL A 181 17.38 -6.69 1.09
CA VAL A 181 17.67 -6.39 2.49
C VAL A 181 16.49 -6.86 3.33
N ARG A 182 16.76 -7.46 4.49
CA ARG A 182 15.70 -7.74 5.46
C ARG A 182 15.22 -6.42 6.05
N THR A 183 13.93 -6.16 5.96
CA THR A 183 13.30 -5.04 6.68
C THR A 183 12.19 -5.55 7.57
N ASP A 184 12.20 -5.04 8.80
CA ASP A 184 11.17 -5.29 9.78
C ASP A 184 10.33 -4.02 9.92
N SER A 185 9.02 -4.21 9.77
CA SER A 185 8.02 -3.15 9.83
C SER A 185 6.86 -3.56 10.72
N TRP A 186 6.36 -2.63 11.53
CA TRP A 186 5.23 -2.87 12.41
C TRP A 186 4.10 -1.90 12.07
N PHE A 187 2.87 -2.40 12.11
CA PHE A 187 1.66 -1.63 11.83
C PHE A 187 0.71 -1.74 13.02
N ALA A 188 0.18 -0.61 13.48
CA ALA A 188 -0.74 -0.55 14.61
C ALA A 188 -1.89 0.42 14.34
N ASN A 189 -2.97 0.27 15.11
CA ASN A 189 -4.06 1.25 15.20
C ASN A 189 -4.68 1.65 13.85
N LEU A 190 -4.76 0.72 12.90
CA LEU A 190 -5.38 0.95 11.60
C LEU A 190 -6.91 0.97 11.75
N ALA A 191 -7.54 2.12 11.45
CA ALA A 191 -8.96 2.33 11.65
C ALA A 191 -9.55 3.34 10.66
N PHE A 192 -10.85 3.17 10.36
CA PHE A 192 -11.65 4.13 9.61
C PHE A 192 -12.63 4.85 10.54
N SER A 193 -12.81 6.16 10.35
CA SER A 193 -13.77 6.98 11.11
C SER A 193 -14.52 8.00 10.24
N ALA A 194 -15.66 8.47 10.76
CA ALA A 194 -16.47 9.53 10.14
C ALA A 194 -15.90 10.94 10.37
N ALA A 195 -15.22 11.15 11.50
CA ALA A 195 -14.64 12.43 11.93
C ALA A 195 -13.36 12.24 12.74
#